data_AF-A0A418XVT0-F1
#
_entry.id   AF-A0A418XVT0-F1
#
_cell.length_a   1.000
_cell.length_b   1.000
_cell.length_c   1.000
_cell.angle_alpha   90.00
_cell.angle_beta   90.00
_cell.angle_gamma   90.00
#
_symmetry.space_group_name_H-M   'P 1'
#
loop_
_entity.id
_entity.type
_entity.pdbx_description
1 polymer ?
#
loop_
_entity_poly.entity_id
_entity_poly.type
_entity_poly.pdbx_seq_one_letter_code
_entity_poly.pdbx_strand_id
1 'polypeptide(L)'
;MRNLGVVVLALGLAACDPGPMPADVKLPDGAVYDGEIQDNLFHGYGELRWPDGRRYEGEFRAGLMTGQGRLELQDGCVMEGAFVEGVLHGEGSLICGDEHFQGTFREGELVAGVMTFGEEDSYQGEFQDFLPHGDGLWVTEEGEQYEGRYSEGEITEGTYRNEEGYQYSGPFLDFDFHGQGELTRPDGVIIRAGFEYGQAEGPGVRVIPGEAGAQPTLENGYFVRGKYYLSEKAYRQRRQQQAAGMEARLYTESSRLQSALSSLAPQRPGVRDVYFLAVGGDGTEGVFQREVGWVSSRLSSVLDLKRRQILLVNGGSDELPLATRTSVRESLNALDALMDPAEDLLLIHFVSHGAVNGDLVLDTHNLRLNNLAVDDAKNWLNSLAVKHQWVVVSACYSGHWVDALAAPERVVFSSAATDRTSFGCGDDSERTWFSKALYGEGMSAGVNDPDAWFSAAQAKVSRMEEEQGFDEHERSLPQKAVGHSFLGWWQSLETPALHKP
;
A
#
# COMPACT_ATOMS: atom_id res chain seq x y z
N MET A 1 47.45 77.00 -49.17
CA MET A 1 46.76 77.15 -47.88
C MET A 1 45.29 76.84 -48.10
N ARG A 2 44.71 75.91 -47.31
CA ARG A 2 43.28 75.63 -46.99
C ARG A 2 42.21 76.14 -47.99
N ASN A 3 41.24 75.35 -48.48
CA ASN A 3 40.31 74.54 -47.69
C ASN A 3 39.52 73.54 -48.58
N LEU A 4 39.11 72.43 -47.95
CA LEU A 4 38.22 71.39 -48.45
C LEU A 4 36.80 71.91 -48.76
N GLY A 5 36.12 71.25 -49.71
CA GLY A 5 34.68 71.35 -49.92
C GLY A 5 34.20 70.32 -50.94
N VAL A 6 33.61 69.24 -50.43
CA VAL A 6 33.24 67.98 -51.09
C VAL A 6 32.13 68.16 -52.14
N VAL A 7 32.32 67.50 -53.29
CA VAL A 7 31.34 67.34 -54.36
C VAL A 7 30.48 66.10 -54.07
N VAL A 8 29.16 66.27 -53.94
CA VAL A 8 28.20 65.17 -53.97
C VAL A 8 27.48 65.24 -55.31
N LEU A 9 27.78 64.27 -56.18
CA LEU A 9 27.12 64.06 -57.45
C LEU A 9 26.07 62.95 -57.26
N ALA A 10 24.81 63.29 -57.50
CA ALA A 10 23.71 62.35 -57.53
C ALA A 10 23.79 61.45 -58.78
N LEU A 11 23.70 60.14 -58.59
CA LEU A 11 23.27 59.19 -59.61
C LEU A 11 22.16 58.32 -59.03
N GLY A 12 21.04 58.28 -59.73
CA GLY A 12 19.84 57.54 -59.34
C GLY A 12 20.02 56.03 -59.41
N LEU A 13 19.35 55.35 -58.49
CA LEU A 13 19.05 53.93 -58.57
C LEU A 13 17.54 53.76 -58.73
N ALA A 14 17.19 52.86 -59.64
CA ALA A 14 15.84 52.54 -60.03
C ALA A 14 15.01 52.07 -58.82
N ALA A 15 13.81 52.64 -58.68
CA ALA A 15 12.77 52.07 -57.85
C ALA A 15 12.29 50.78 -58.51
N CYS A 16 12.60 49.64 -57.89
CA CYS A 16 11.90 48.40 -58.14
C CYS A 16 10.71 48.40 -57.18
N ASP A 17 9.49 48.56 -57.69
CA ASP A 17 8.27 48.34 -56.92
C ASP A 17 8.31 46.91 -56.34
N PRO A 18 8.15 46.70 -55.03
CA PRO A 18 7.93 45.37 -54.49
C PRO A 18 6.49 44.98 -54.85
N GLY A 19 6.34 44.22 -55.93
CA GLY A 19 5.13 43.44 -56.14
C GLY A 19 4.91 42.52 -54.94
N PRO A 20 3.65 42.17 -54.61
CA PRO A 20 3.36 41.29 -53.48
C PRO A 20 4.20 40.01 -53.62
N MET A 21 5.02 39.73 -52.59
CA MET A 21 5.85 38.53 -52.54
C MET A 21 4.95 37.30 -52.45
N PRO A 22 5.35 36.16 -53.04
CA PRO A 22 4.57 34.94 -52.98
C PRO A 22 4.41 34.49 -51.52
N ALA A 23 3.23 33.94 -51.19
CA ALA A 23 3.07 33.06 -50.04
C ALA A 23 4.14 31.94 -50.11
N ASP A 24 4.68 31.51 -48.97
CA ASP A 24 5.79 30.55 -48.81
C ASP A 24 7.22 31.06 -49.16
N VAL A 25 7.78 31.91 -48.29
CA VAL A 25 9.21 32.29 -48.34
C VAL A 25 10.07 31.22 -47.69
N LYS A 26 10.98 30.62 -48.47
CA LYS A 26 11.99 29.68 -47.96
C LYS A 26 13.25 30.41 -47.50
N LEU A 27 13.62 30.22 -46.24
CA LEU A 27 14.78 30.82 -45.59
C LEU A 27 16.07 29.99 -45.82
N PRO A 28 17.27 30.60 -45.65
CA PRO A 28 18.55 29.90 -45.82
C PRO A 28 18.77 28.70 -44.89
N ASP A 29 18.15 28.72 -43.70
CA ASP A 29 18.16 27.63 -42.72
C ASP A 29 17.16 26.50 -43.07
N GLY A 30 16.40 26.67 -44.14
CA GLY A 30 15.38 25.73 -44.60
C GLY A 30 13.99 25.97 -44.02
N ALA A 31 13.82 26.93 -43.11
CA ALA A 31 12.51 27.30 -42.59
C ALA A 31 11.63 27.89 -43.69
N VAL A 32 10.32 27.76 -43.55
CA VAL A 32 9.33 28.28 -44.48
C VAL A 32 8.42 29.23 -43.72
N TYR A 33 8.34 30.47 -44.19
CA TYR A 33 7.45 31.49 -43.66
C TYR A 33 6.30 31.76 -44.63
N ASP A 34 5.07 31.75 -44.12
CA ASP A 34 3.86 32.12 -44.84
C ASP A 34 3.13 33.23 -44.07
N GLY A 35 3.19 34.47 -44.56
CA GLY A 35 2.64 35.62 -43.85
C GLY A 35 3.05 36.96 -44.45
N GLU A 36 2.71 38.04 -43.76
CA GLU A 36 3.01 39.40 -44.23
C GLU A 36 4.51 39.74 -44.10
N ILE A 37 5.04 40.45 -45.10
CA ILE A 37 6.44 40.90 -45.10
C ILE A 37 6.45 42.40 -45.31
N GLN A 38 7.12 43.11 -44.39
CA GLN A 38 7.34 44.55 -44.47
C GLN A 38 8.83 44.84 -44.31
N ASP A 39 9.39 45.66 -45.19
CA ASP A 39 10.81 46.06 -45.16
C ASP A 39 11.78 44.87 -45.14
N ASN A 40 11.45 43.78 -45.87
CA ASN A 40 12.17 42.50 -45.90
C ASN A 40 12.23 41.75 -44.54
N LEU A 41 11.34 42.07 -43.61
CA LEU A 41 11.20 41.40 -42.32
C LEU A 41 9.79 40.83 -42.15
N PHE A 42 9.66 39.74 -41.39
CA PHE A 42 8.35 39.20 -41.02
C PHE A 42 7.57 40.24 -40.23
N HIS A 43 6.31 40.44 -40.61
CA HIS A 43 5.42 41.42 -40.03
C HIS A 43 3.98 40.88 -40.02
N GLY A 44 3.08 41.53 -39.29
CA GLY A 44 1.67 41.14 -39.29
C GLY A 44 1.47 39.72 -38.78
N TYR A 45 0.45 39.02 -39.27
CA TYR A 45 0.20 37.62 -38.91
C TYR A 45 0.89 36.68 -39.89
N GLY A 46 1.43 35.58 -39.39
CA GLY A 46 2.02 34.54 -40.24
C GLY A 46 2.32 33.23 -39.53
N GLU A 47 2.77 32.28 -40.33
CA GLU A 47 3.19 30.95 -39.91
C GLU A 47 4.66 30.72 -40.28
N LEU A 48 5.48 30.30 -39.31
CA LEU A 48 6.87 29.93 -39.49
C LEU A 48 7.06 28.45 -39.16
N ARG A 49 7.49 27.66 -40.15
CA ARG A 49 7.73 26.21 -40.05
C ARG A 49 9.22 25.93 -40.16
N TRP A 50 9.82 25.28 -39.16
CA TRP A 50 11.23 24.90 -39.20
C TRP A 50 11.42 23.45 -39.66
N PRO A 51 12.56 23.11 -40.30
CA PRO A 51 12.84 21.73 -40.73
C PRO A 51 12.96 20.72 -39.57
N ASP A 52 13.21 21.20 -38.35
CA ASP A 52 13.32 20.38 -37.15
C ASP A 52 11.96 19.96 -36.56
N GLY A 53 10.86 20.44 -37.15
CA GLY A 53 9.48 20.12 -36.75
C GLY A 53 8.81 21.23 -35.94
N ARG A 54 9.54 22.26 -35.50
CA ARG A 54 8.91 23.39 -34.81
C ARG A 54 7.97 24.16 -35.73
N ARG A 55 6.92 24.75 -35.14
CA ARG A 55 5.94 25.56 -35.87
C ARG A 55 5.46 26.72 -35.00
N TYR A 56 5.53 27.95 -35.51
CA TYR A 56 4.94 29.12 -34.89
C TYR A 56 3.84 29.68 -35.78
N GLU A 57 2.71 30.03 -35.18
CA GLU A 57 1.59 30.71 -35.85
C GLU A 57 1.15 31.88 -34.96
N GLY A 58 1.27 33.12 -35.46
CA GLY A 58 1.01 34.31 -34.63
C GLY A 58 1.47 35.61 -35.25
N GLU A 59 1.54 36.66 -34.42
CA GLU A 59 1.98 37.97 -34.87
C GLU A 59 3.52 38.10 -34.93
N PHE A 60 3.99 38.88 -35.89
CA PHE A 60 5.40 39.22 -36.08
C PHE A 60 5.58 40.73 -36.15
N ARG A 61 6.68 41.22 -35.58
CA ARG A 61 7.12 42.60 -35.73
C ARG A 61 8.62 42.66 -35.91
N ALA A 62 9.05 43.22 -37.04
CA ALA A 62 10.46 43.35 -37.39
C ALA A 62 11.24 42.02 -37.34
N GLY A 63 10.59 40.93 -37.78
CA GLY A 63 11.21 39.60 -37.83
C GLY A 63 11.09 38.77 -36.54
N LEU A 64 10.59 39.35 -35.44
CA LEU A 64 10.44 38.66 -34.15
C LEU A 64 8.99 38.29 -33.88
N MET A 65 8.78 37.12 -33.26
CA MET A 65 7.47 36.71 -32.74
C MET A 65 7.05 37.69 -31.65
N THR A 66 5.83 38.19 -31.74
CA THR A 66 5.27 39.18 -30.82
C THR A 66 3.77 38.95 -30.69
N GLY A 67 3.10 39.61 -29.74
CA GLY A 67 1.63 39.59 -29.72
C GLY A 67 1.09 38.20 -29.42
N GLN A 68 -0.11 37.85 -29.89
CA GLN A 68 -0.65 36.52 -29.64
C GLN A 68 -0.08 35.50 -30.63
N GLY A 69 0.26 34.31 -30.14
CA GLY A 69 0.72 33.22 -31.00
C GLY A 69 0.69 31.86 -30.34
N ARG A 70 1.02 30.86 -31.15
CA ARG A 70 1.10 29.45 -30.81
C ARG A 70 2.40 28.86 -31.35
N LEU A 71 3.24 28.33 -30.47
CA LEU A 71 4.52 27.70 -30.77
C LEU A 71 4.49 26.22 -30.42
N GLU A 72 4.57 25.35 -31.42
CA GLU A 72 4.83 23.93 -31.27
C GLU A 72 6.34 23.67 -31.30
N LEU A 73 6.84 23.00 -30.27
CA LEU A 73 8.23 22.60 -30.13
C LEU A 73 8.49 21.22 -30.75
N GLN A 74 9.78 20.88 -30.92
CA GLN A 74 10.20 19.63 -31.57
C GLN A 74 9.77 18.38 -30.79
N ASP A 75 9.69 18.49 -29.46
CA ASP A 75 9.28 17.44 -28.53
C ASP A 75 7.75 17.29 -28.41
N GLY A 76 6.98 18.11 -29.14
CA GLY A 76 5.52 18.11 -29.11
C GLY A 76 4.92 19.03 -28.05
N CYS A 77 5.75 19.72 -27.25
CA CYS A 77 5.26 20.75 -26.34
C CYS A 77 4.62 21.91 -27.11
N VAL A 78 3.53 22.46 -26.59
CA VAL A 78 2.78 23.56 -27.20
C VAL A 78 2.73 24.74 -26.24
N MET A 79 3.25 25.89 -26.67
CA MET A 79 3.09 27.18 -25.98
C MET A 79 2.06 28.04 -26.69
N GLU A 80 1.13 28.62 -25.95
CA GLU A 80 0.12 29.55 -26.47
C GLU A 80 0.02 30.78 -25.57
N GLY A 81 -0.01 31.98 -26.16
CA GLY A 81 -0.22 33.21 -25.41
C GLY A 81 0.50 34.41 -26.00
N ALA A 82 0.82 35.37 -25.14
CA ALA A 82 1.52 36.59 -25.55
C ALA A 82 3.04 36.34 -25.69
N PHE A 83 3.61 36.78 -26.81
CA PHE A 83 5.04 36.74 -27.11
C PHE A 83 5.62 38.15 -27.13
N VAL A 84 6.84 38.29 -26.62
CA VAL A 84 7.66 39.50 -26.70
C VAL A 84 9.07 39.09 -27.11
N GLU A 85 9.56 39.61 -28.22
CA GLU A 85 10.91 39.33 -28.75
C GLU A 85 11.23 37.82 -28.90
N GLY A 86 10.24 37.00 -29.26
CA GLY A 86 10.45 35.57 -29.47
C GLY A 86 10.18 34.67 -28.26
N VAL A 87 9.91 35.22 -27.07
CA VAL A 87 9.67 34.44 -25.84
C VAL A 87 8.25 34.67 -25.31
N LEU A 88 7.67 33.64 -24.70
CA LEU A 88 6.38 33.72 -24.03
C LEU A 88 6.49 34.69 -22.83
N HIS A 89 5.57 35.65 -22.76
CA HIS A 89 5.60 36.72 -21.77
C HIS A 89 4.18 37.26 -21.52
N GLY A 90 3.80 37.38 -20.26
CA GLY A 90 2.43 37.70 -19.85
C GLY A 90 1.58 36.43 -19.74
N GLU A 91 0.27 36.54 -19.96
CA GLU A 91 -0.62 35.38 -19.86
C GLU A 91 -0.38 34.38 -20.99
N GLY A 92 -0.29 33.11 -20.65
CA GLY A 92 -0.12 32.02 -21.59
C GLY A 92 -0.40 30.65 -20.99
N SER A 93 -0.14 29.63 -21.80
CA SER A 93 -0.20 28.23 -21.43
C SER A 93 0.92 27.44 -22.09
N LEU A 94 1.34 26.37 -21.43
CA LEU A 94 2.31 25.40 -21.91
C LEU A 94 1.73 24.00 -21.67
N ILE A 95 1.65 23.18 -22.72
CA ILE A 95 1.20 21.79 -22.65
C ILE A 95 2.36 20.90 -23.11
N CYS A 96 2.81 19.99 -22.25
CA CYS A 96 3.91 19.05 -22.51
C CYS A 96 3.56 17.66 -21.99
N GLY A 97 3.14 16.75 -22.87
CA GLY A 97 2.66 15.43 -22.43
C GLY A 97 1.40 15.58 -21.56
N ASP A 98 1.46 15.08 -20.32
CA ASP A 98 0.37 15.15 -19.34
C ASP A 98 0.46 16.38 -18.42
N GLU A 99 1.49 17.22 -18.60
CA GLU A 99 1.68 18.45 -17.82
C GLU A 99 1.09 19.65 -18.56
N HIS A 100 0.20 20.35 -17.87
CA HIS A 100 -0.51 21.51 -18.40
C HIS A 100 -0.29 22.68 -17.46
N PHE A 101 0.38 23.72 -17.94
CA PHE A 101 0.66 24.94 -17.22
C PHE A 101 -0.15 26.09 -17.81
N GLN A 102 -0.72 26.93 -16.95
CA GLN A 102 -1.45 28.12 -17.34
C GLN A 102 -1.21 29.25 -16.35
N GLY A 103 -0.84 30.43 -16.84
CA GLY A 103 -0.67 31.60 -15.97
C GLY A 103 0.23 32.67 -16.56
N THR A 104 0.91 33.39 -15.67
CA THR A 104 1.79 34.50 -16.04
C THR A 104 3.21 33.99 -16.29
N PHE A 105 3.73 34.26 -17.48
CA PHE A 105 5.09 33.96 -17.91
C PHE A 105 5.96 35.23 -17.91
N ARG A 106 7.24 35.07 -17.57
CA ARG A 106 8.25 36.11 -17.67
C ARG A 106 9.52 35.52 -18.28
N GLU A 107 9.92 36.06 -19.44
CA GLU A 107 11.13 35.62 -20.15
C GLU A 107 11.12 34.12 -20.49
N GLY A 108 9.92 33.56 -20.75
CA GLY A 108 9.72 32.14 -21.05
C GLY A 108 9.50 31.24 -19.83
N GLU A 109 9.65 31.74 -18.60
CA GLU A 109 9.42 30.98 -17.37
C GLU A 109 8.04 31.26 -16.78
N LEU A 110 7.34 30.24 -16.31
CA LEU A 110 6.12 30.42 -15.53
C LEU A 110 6.50 30.97 -14.15
N VAL A 111 5.89 32.08 -13.72
CA VAL A 111 6.16 32.68 -12.40
C VAL A 111 4.98 32.53 -11.42
N ALA A 112 3.75 32.44 -11.94
CA ALA A 112 2.55 32.20 -11.15
C ALA A 112 1.46 31.63 -12.05
N GLY A 113 0.68 30.68 -11.55
CA GLY A 113 -0.34 30.03 -12.36
C GLY A 113 -0.93 28.78 -11.74
N VAL A 114 -1.45 27.93 -12.61
CA VAL A 114 -1.95 26.60 -12.31
C VAL A 114 -1.14 25.60 -13.13
N MET A 115 -0.68 24.54 -12.48
CA MET A 115 -0.16 23.33 -13.09
C MET A 115 -1.18 22.22 -12.84
N THR A 116 -1.49 21.45 -13.86
CA THR A 116 -2.27 20.21 -13.75
C THR A 116 -1.44 19.07 -14.31
N PHE A 117 -1.48 17.93 -13.63
CA PHE A 117 -0.78 16.70 -13.99
C PHE A 117 -1.78 15.56 -14.06
N GLY A 118 -1.85 14.87 -15.20
CA GLY A 118 -2.92 13.88 -15.42
C GLY A 118 -4.30 14.54 -15.46
N GLU A 119 -5.35 13.82 -15.04
CA GLU A 119 -6.73 14.33 -15.13
C GLU A 119 -7.18 15.14 -13.89
N GLU A 120 -6.57 14.93 -12.71
CA GLU A 120 -7.14 15.42 -11.44
C GLU A 120 -6.15 16.13 -10.48
N ASP A 121 -4.83 15.85 -10.54
CA ASP A 121 -3.85 16.55 -9.70
C ASP A 121 -3.65 17.99 -10.16
N SER A 122 -3.62 18.93 -9.21
CA SER A 122 -3.39 20.34 -9.52
C SER A 122 -2.56 21.07 -8.47
N TYR A 123 -1.74 22.00 -8.93
CA TYR A 123 -1.05 22.96 -8.10
C TYR A 123 -1.37 24.38 -8.57
N GLN A 124 -1.75 25.26 -7.66
CA GLN A 124 -1.97 26.68 -7.90
C GLN A 124 -1.06 27.49 -6.99
N GLY A 125 -0.16 28.29 -7.57
CA GLY A 125 0.78 29.07 -6.78
C GLY A 125 1.85 29.75 -7.61
N GLU A 126 2.97 30.05 -6.96
CA GLU A 126 4.18 30.57 -7.60
C GLU A 126 5.04 29.42 -8.15
N PHE A 127 5.88 29.74 -9.13
CA PHE A 127 6.75 28.76 -9.78
C PHE A 127 8.17 29.29 -9.91
N GLN A 128 9.13 28.37 -9.84
CA GLN A 128 10.52 28.59 -10.16
C GLN A 128 11.05 27.36 -10.91
N ASP A 129 11.68 27.54 -12.07
CA ASP A 129 12.18 26.44 -12.91
C ASP A 129 11.10 25.39 -13.23
N PHE A 130 9.84 25.85 -13.43
CA PHE A 130 8.64 25.02 -13.62
C PHE A 130 8.27 24.10 -12.45
N LEU A 131 8.89 24.29 -11.28
CA LEU A 131 8.52 23.61 -10.05
C LEU A 131 7.68 24.52 -9.15
N PRO A 132 6.75 23.97 -8.36
CA PRO A 132 6.12 24.67 -7.25
C PRO A 132 7.12 25.42 -6.38
N HIS A 133 6.86 26.70 -6.13
CA HIS A 133 7.70 27.56 -5.31
C HIS A 133 6.83 28.58 -4.57
N GLY A 134 7.37 29.23 -3.53
CA GLY A 134 6.66 30.31 -2.84
C GLY A 134 5.36 29.82 -2.20
N ASP A 135 4.33 30.65 -2.16
CA ASP A 135 3.05 30.25 -1.58
C ASP A 135 2.16 29.55 -2.64
N GLY A 136 1.52 28.44 -2.26
CA GLY A 136 0.63 27.71 -3.17
C GLY A 136 -0.28 26.69 -2.49
N LEU A 137 -1.17 26.11 -3.30
CA LEU A 137 -2.10 25.04 -2.94
C LEU A 137 -1.92 23.89 -3.92
N TRP A 138 -1.58 22.72 -3.40
CA TRP A 138 -1.63 21.45 -4.12
C TRP A 138 -2.91 20.70 -3.75
N VAL A 139 -3.62 20.18 -4.74
CA VAL A 139 -4.79 19.31 -4.59
C VAL A 139 -4.52 18.01 -5.35
N THR A 140 -4.60 16.87 -4.65
CA THR A 140 -4.42 15.55 -5.27
C THR A 140 -5.74 15.03 -5.87
N GLU A 141 -5.65 14.02 -6.73
CA GLU A 141 -6.78 13.22 -7.26
C GLU A 141 -7.67 12.68 -6.12
N GLU A 142 -7.08 12.28 -5.00
CA GLU A 142 -7.79 11.79 -3.81
C GLU A 142 -8.43 12.92 -2.97
N GLY A 143 -8.33 14.18 -3.41
CA GLY A 143 -8.92 15.34 -2.75
C GLY A 143 -8.12 15.85 -1.54
N GLU A 144 -6.89 15.38 -1.34
CA GLU A 144 -5.99 15.90 -0.32
C GLU A 144 -5.49 17.29 -0.70
N GLN A 145 -5.35 18.18 0.28
CA GLN A 145 -5.02 19.58 0.04
C GLN A 145 -3.85 20.01 0.90
N TYR A 146 -2.80 20.50 0.25
CA TYR A 146 -1.57 21.00 0.86
C TYR A 146 -1.42 22.49 0.54
N GLU A 147 -1.70 23.35 1.52
CA GLU A 147 -1.64 24.80 1.37
C GLU A 147 -0.47 25.35 2.17
N GLY A 148 0.49 26.01 1.53
CA GLY A 148 1.65 26.51 2.24
C GLY A 148 2.79 26.95 1.34
N ARG A 149 4.00 26.93 1.91
CA ARG A 149 5.23 27.33 1.24
C ARG A 149 5.91 26.15 0.57
N TYR A 150 6.23 26.31 -0.70
CA TYR A 150 6.92 25.35 -1.54
C TYR A 150 8.37 25.79 -1.84
N SER A 151 9.27 24.81 -1.92
CA SER A 151 10.66 25.00 -2.34
C SER A 151 11.12 23.74 -3.07
N GLU A 152 11.77 23.91 -4.22
CA GLU A 152 12.22 22.78 -5.07
C GLU A 152 11.09 21.78 -5.40
N GLY A 153 9.85 22.26 -5.53
CA GLY A 153 8.68 21.44 -5.84
C GLY A 153 7.97 20.82 -4.64
N GLU A 154 8.53 20.91 -3.43
CA GLU A 154 7.99 20.27 -2.23
C GLU A 154 7.43 21.30 -1.24
N ILE A 155 6.37 20.92 -0.53
CA ILE A 155 5.86 21.70 0.59
C ILE A 155 6.84 21.62 1.78
N THR A 156 7.14 22.77 2.38
CA THR A 156 8.09 22.89 3.51
C THR A 156 7.41 23.26 4.82
N GLU A 157 6.36 24.08 4.76
CA GLU A 157 5.55 24.51 5.90
C GLU A 157 4.16 24.89 5.40
N GLY A 158 3.12 24.50 6.13
CA GLY A 158 1.75 24.83 5.72
C GLY A 158 0.67 24.12 6.51
N THR A 159 -0.45 23.90 5.83
CA THR A 159 -1.59 23.13 6.30
C THR A 159 -1.89 21.97 5.35
N TYR A 160 -2.36 20.88 5.92
CA TYR A 160 -2.89 19.74 5.18
C TYR A 160 -4.34 19.48 5.61
N ARG A 161 -5.20 19.05 4.68
CA ARG A 161 -6.52 18.49 4.98
C ARG A 161 -6.92 17.42 3.97
N ASN A 162 -7.71 16.45 4.40
CA ASN A 162 -8.30 15.43 3.53
C ASN A 162 -9.81 15.24 3.79
N GLU A 163 -10.46 14.44 2.95
CA GLU A 163 -11.90 14.18 3.04
C GLU A 163 -12.31 13.40 4.30
N GLU A 164 -11.40 12.60 4.87
CA GLU A 164 -11.64 11.87 6.12
C GLU A 164 -11.75 12.79 7.35
N GLY A 165 -11.30 14.05 7.22
CA GLY A 165 -11.37 15.07 8.26
C GLY A 165 -10.09 15.25 9.07
N TYR A 166 -8.96 14.69 8.63
CA TYR A 166 -7.66 15.04 9.18
C TYR A 166 -7.28 16.47 8.77
N GLN A 167 -6.69 17.21 9.70
CA GLN A 167 -6.12 18.53 9.43
C GLN A 167 -4.79 18.65 10.14
N TYR A 168 -3.74 19.07 9.45
CA TYR A 168 -2.43 19.29 10.02
C TYR A 168 -1.96 20.72 9.78
N SER A 169 -1.21 21.28 10.72
CA SER A 169 -0.46 22.52 10.55
C SER A 169 0.95 22.38 11.11
N GLY A 170 1.94 22.66 10.28
CA GLY A 170 3.34 22.56 10.66
C GLY A 170 4.28 22.36 9.46
N PRO A 171 5.53 21.95 9.74
CA PRO A 171 6.52 21.61 8.72
C PRO A 171 6.17 20.31 8.00
N PHE A 172 6.68 20.20 6.77
CA PHE A 172 6.60 18.99 5.95
C PHE A 172 8.00 18.58 5.50
N LEU A 173 8.17 17.29 5.22
CA LEU A 173 9.34 16.72 4.56
C LEU A 173 8.86 15.54 3.71
N ASP A 174 9.18 15.52 2.41
CA ASP A 174 8.68 14.48 1.48
C ASP A 174 7.15 14.33 1.54
N PHE A 175 6.41 15.44 1.67
CA PHE A 175 4.94 15.50 1.86
C PHE A 175 4.40 14.86 3.16
N ASP A 176 5.26 14.30 4.02
CA ASP A 176 4.91 13.81 5.34
C ASP A 176 4.95 14.92 6.40
N PHE A 177 4.11 14.81 7.43
CA PHE A 177 4.16 15.70 8.60
C PHE A 177 5.51 15.58 9.30
N HIS A 178 6.17 16.70 9.56
CA HIS A 178 7.51 16.71 10.12
C HIS A 178 7.70 17.83 11.16
N GLY A 179 8.65 17.65 12.09
CA GLY A 179 8.97 18.67 13.08
C GLY A 179 7.82 18.99 14.02
N GLN A 180 7.79 20.18 14.62
CA GLN A 180 6.75 20.55 15.58
C GLN A 180 5.48 20.99 14.84
N GLY A 181 4.37 20.29 15.07
CA GLY A 181 3.09 20.58 14.41
C GLY A 181 1.87 20.31 15.27
N GLU A 182 0.71 20.58 14.69
CA GLU A 182 -0.62 20.33 15.26
C GLU A 182 -1.44 19.47 14.29
N LEU A 183 -1.84 18.27 14.72
CA LEU A 183 -2.71 17.36 13.97
C LEU A 183 -4.08 17.29 14.64
N THR A 184 -5.12 17.73 13.95
CA THR A 184 -6.53 17.47 14.31
C THR A 184 -7.01 16.23 13.58
N ARG A 185 -7.52 15.28 14.34
CA ARG A 185 -8.10 14.03 13.80
C ARG A 185 -9.61 14.18 13.55
N PRO A 186 -10.22 13.26 12.79
CA PRO A 186 -11.67 13.28 12.52
C PRO A 186 -12.55 13.26 13.78
N ASP A 187 -12.05 12.69 14.88
CA ASP A 187 -12.73 12.65 16.19
C ASP A 187 -12.64 13.98 16.97
N GLY A 188 -12.02 15.02 16.38
CA GLY A 188 -11.82 16.34 16.97
C GLY A 188 -10.69 16.40 18.00
N VAL A 189 -9.97 15.28 18.24
CA VAL A 189 -8.80 15.28 19.11
C VAL A 189 -7.64 15.97 18.40
N ILE A 190 -7.00 16.91 19.09
CA ILE A 190 -5.84 17.65 18.59
C ILE A 190 -4.57 17.08 19.24
N ILE A 191 -3.54 16.84 18.45
CA ILE A 191 -2.22 16.37 18.87
C ILE A 191 -1.21 17.47 18.57
N ARG A 192 -0.54 17.99 19.61
CA ARG A 192 0.57 18.93 19.50
C ARG A 192 1.86 18.24 19.91
N ALA A 193 2.74 17.94 18.97
CA ALA A 193 3.95 17.15 19.20
C ALA A 193 5.00 17.40 18.12
N GLY A 194 6.16 16.75 18.27
CA GLY A 194 7.05 16.50 17.13
C GLY A 194 6.46 15.40 16.23
N PHE A 195 6.67 15.50 14.93
CA PHE A 195 6.27 14.52 13.93
C PHE A 195 7.50 14.01 13.18
N GLU A 196 7.55 12.71 12.94
CA GLU A 196 8.57 12.03 12.14
C GLU A 196 7.86 10.99 11.26
N TYR A 197 8.06 11.04 9.93
CA TYR A 197 7.37 10.18 8.95
C TYR A 197 5.84 10.17 9.15
N GLY A 198 5.24 11.36 9.28
CA GLY A 198 3.79 11.52 9.47
C GLY A 198 3.28 11.20 10.89
N GLN A 199 4.11 10.65 11.79
CA GLN A 199 3.67 10.16 13.10
C GLN A 199 4.16 11.02 14.24
N ALA A 200 3.27 11.27 15.22
CA ALA A 200 3.63 11.98 16.44
C ALA A 200 4.67 11.18 17.26
N GLU A 201 5.74 11.84 17.66
CA GLU A 201 6.90 11.29 18.37
C GLU A 201 7.35 12.20 19.51
N GLY A 202 7.79 11.58 20.61
CA GLY A 202 8.36 12.29 21.75
C GLY A 202 7.33 13.01 22.63
N PRO A 203 7.74 14.01 23.43
CA PRO A 203 6.84 14.72 24.33
C PRO A 203 5.81 15.55 23.55
N GLY A 204 4.56 15.54 24.01
CA GLY A 204 3.49 16.31 23.37
C GLY A 204 2.23 16.41 24.22
N VAL A 205 1.22 17.07 23.66
CA VAL A 205 -0.08 17.29 24.30
C VAL A 205 -1.19 16.75 23.41
N ARG A 206 -2.09 15.97 24.00
CA ARG A 206 -3.37 15.60 23.39
C ARG A 206 -4.45 16.50 23.97
N VAL A 207 -5.19 17.19 23.11
CA VAL A 207 -6.33 18.03 23.48
C VAL A 207 -7.60 17.27 23.09
N ILE A 208 -8.35 16.86 24.10
CA ILE A 208 -9.62 16.15 23.91
C ILE A 208 -10.75 17.19 23.93
N PRO A 209 -11.58 17.26 22.86
CA PRO A 209 -12.70 18.20 22.83
C PRO A 209 -13.66 17.91 24.00
N GLY A 210 -14.12 18.97 24.65
CA GLY A 210 -15.16 18.84 25.69
C GLY A 210 -16.52 18.54 25.08
N GLU A 211 -17.39 17.83 25.80
CA GLU A 211 -18.81 17.77 25.46
C GLU A 211 -19.41 19.18 25.43
N ALA A 212 -20.48 19.40 24.64
CA ALA A 212 -21.05 20.72 24.34
C ALA A 212 -21.06 21.71 25.52
N GLY A 213 -20.10 22.65 25.53
CA GLY A 213 -19.94 23.71 26.54
C GLY A 213 -18.88 23.47 27.61
N ALA A 214 -18.25 22.29 27.66
CA ALA A 214 -17.12 22.00 28.54
C ALA A 214 -15.79 22.47 27.93
N GLN A 215 -14.84 22.85 28.79
CA GLN A 215 -13.48 23.16 28.35
C GLN A 215 -12.77 21.90 27.84
N PRO A 216 -11.92 22.00 26.80
CA PRO A 216 -11.15 20.88 26.32
C PRO A 216 -10.20 20.36 27.42
N THR A 217 -10.02 19.04 27.46
CA THR A 217 -9.06 18.42 28.39
C THR A 217 -7.69 18.38 27.74
N LEU A 218 -6.68 18.97 28.39
CA LEU A 218 -5.29 18.89 27.94
C LEU A 218 -4.57 17.77 28.69
N GLU A 219 -4.05 16.81 27.94
CA GLU A 219 -3.30 15.69 28.46
C GLU A 219 -1.86 15.74 27.96
N ASN A 220 -0.93 16.15 28.84
CA ASN A 220 0.49 16.04 28.56
C ASN A 220 0.91 14.58 28.58
N GLY A 221 1.69 14.16 27.60
CA GLY A 221 2.20 12.80 27.54
C GLY A 221 3.42 12.66 26.65
N TYR A 222 3.58 11.45 26.13
CA TYR A 222 4.68 11.05 25.30
C TYR A 222 4.14 10.15 24.18
N PHE A 223 4.49 10.46 22.95
CA PHE A 223 4.07 9.73 21.77
C PHE A 223 5.22 8.83 21.30
N VAL A 224 4.86 7.63 20.83
CA VAL A 224 5.75 6.73 20.12
C VAL A 224 4.97 6.15 18.96
N ARG A 225 5.39 6.43 17.73
CA ARG A 225 4.73 6.02 16.48
C ARG A 225 3.24 6.36 16.47
N GLY A 226 2.92 7.62 16.79
CA GLY A 226 1.54 8.12 16.91
C GLY A 226 0.77 7.65 18.16
N LYS A 227 1.28 6.69 18.94
CA LYS A 227 0.59 6.15 20.12
C LYS A 227 0.89 6.96 21.38
N TYR A 228 -0.18 7.40 22.06
CA TYR A 228 -0.08 8.19 23.29
C TYR A 228 0.23 7.34 24.55
N TYR A 229 1.14 7.85 25.37
CA TYR A 229 1.47 7.36 26.71
C TYR A 229 1.45 8.51 27.72
N LEU A 230 1.06 8.22 28.98
CA LEU A 230 0.97 9.24 30.03
C LEU A 230 2.29 10.00 30.32
N SER A 231 3.43 9.38 30.03
CA SER A 231 4.76 10.00 30.11
C SER A 231 5.80 9.08 29.49
N GLU A 232 6.99 9.61 29.20
CA GLU A 232 8.14 8.80 28.76
C GLU A 232 8.49 7.72 29.81
N LYS A 233 8.41 8.06 31.10
CA LYS A 233 8.63 7.10 32.19
C LYS A 233 7.59 5.97 32.15
N ALA A 234 6.31 6.29 31.93
CA ALA A 234 5.25 5.29 31.82
C ALA A 234 5.46 4.37 30.61
N TYR A 235 5.88 4.93 29.46
CA TYR A 235 6.28 4.16 28.29
C TYR A 235 7.44 3.20 28.61
N ARG A 236 8.55 3.71 29.17
CA ARG A 236 9.73 2.93 29.54
C ARG A 236 9.40 1.84 30.58
N GLN A 237 8.58 2.16 31.58
CA GLN A 237 8.10 1.19 32.58
C GLN A 237 7.23 0.10 31.95
N ARG A 238 6.28 0.46 31.07
CA ARG A 238 5.45 -0.52 30.36
C ARG A 238 6.33 -1.45 29.52
N ARG A 239 7.27 -0.89 28.77
CA ARG A 239 8.28 -1.64 28.00
C ARG A 239 9.06 -2.62 28.88
N GLN A 240 9.54 -2.16 30.03
CA GLN A 240 10.28 -3.00 30.99
C GLN A 240 9.40 -4.11 31.59
N GLN A 241 8.15 -3.79 31.94
CA GLN A 241 7.18 -4.77 32.45
C GLN A 241 6.82 -5.83 31.41
N GLN A 242 6.62 -5.43 30.15
CA GLN A 242 6.39 -6.37 29.05
C GLN A 242 7.59 -7.29 28.83
N ALA A 243 8.81 -6.75 28.88
CA ALA A 243 10.03 -7.56 28.80
C ALA A 243 10.17 -8.53 29.98
N ALA A 244 9.91 -8.07 31.21
CA ALA A 244 9.92 -8.93 32.40
C ALA A 244 8.82 -10.00 32.37
N GLY A 245 7.65 -9.69 31.81
CA GLY A 245 6.57 -10.65 31.58
C GLY A 245 6.99 -11.75 30.61
N MET A 246 7.64 -11.39 29.49
CA MET A 246 8.21 -12.35 28.55
C MET A 246 9.28 -13.22 29.21
N GLU A 247 10.18 -12.64 30.01
CA GLU A 247 11.17 -13.39 30.78
C GLU A 247 10.50 -14.43 31.71
N ALA A 248 9.51 -14.01 32.50
CA ALA A 248 8.76 -14.91 33.38
C ALA A 248 8.01 -16.01 32.60
N ARG A 249 7.44 -15.68 31.44
CA ARG A 249 6.75 -16.64 30.55
C ARG A 249 7.71 -17.73 30.10
N LEU A 250 8.93 -17.40 29.69
CA LEU A 250 9.92 -18.37 29.21
C LEU A 250 10.24 -19.47 30.25
N TYR A 251 10.30 -19.13 31.54
CA TYR A 251 10.52 -20.11 32.61
C TYR A 251 9.35 -21.07 32.84
N THR A 252 8.15 -20.71 32.38
CA THR A 252 6.93 -21.53 32.50
C THR A 252 6.52 -22.20 31.19
N GLU A 253 7.22 -21.91 30.09
CA GLU A 253 6.81 -22.32 28.75
C GLU A 253 6.89 -23.84 28.54
N SER A 254 7.96 -24.47 29.04
CA SER A 254 8.13 -25.93 28.95
C SER A 254 7.02 -26.68 29.70
N SER A 255 6.66 -26.23 30.91
CA SER A 255 5.59 -26.87 31.68
C SER A 255 4.20 -26.60 31.09
N ARG A 256 3.98 -25.42 30.52
CA ARG A 256 2.74 -25.06 29.81
C ARG A 256 2.53 -25.97 28.59
N LEU A 257 3.54 -26.12 27.74
CA LEU A 257 3.51 -27.04 26.61
C LEU A 257 3.26 -28.47 27.09
N GLN A 258 4.05 -28.96 28.04
CA GLN A 258 3.89 -30.33 28.55
C GLN A 258 2.49 -30.58 29.13
N SER A 259 1.90 -29.59 29.82
CA SER A 259 0.54 -29.67 30.32
C SER A 259 -0.48 -29.84 29.18
N ALA A 260 -0.36 -29.04 28.12
CA ALA A 260 -1.20 -29.16 26.93
C ALA A 260 -1.06 -30.55 26.28
N LEU A 261 0.18 -31.02 26.05
CA LEU A 261 0.46 -32.33 25.44
C LEU A 261 -0.10 -33.49 26.28
N SER A 262 0.11 -33.46 27.60
CA SER A 262 -0.34 -34.52 28.52
C SER A 262 -1.86 -34.62 28.68
N SER A 263 -2.60 -33.57 28.28
CA SER A 263 -4.06 -33.52 28.38
C SER A 263 -4.78 -34.26 27.23
N LEU A 264 -4.02 -34.66 26.20
CA LEU A 264 -4.56 -35.27 24.99
C LEU A 264 -5.11 -36.67 25.25
N ALA A 265 -6.25 -36.98 24.65
CA ALA A 265 -6.86 -38.30 24.66
C ALA A 265 -6.27 -39.17 23.53
N PRO A 266 -6.06 -40.47 23.76
CA PRO A 266 -5.69 -41.40 22.70
C PRO A 266 -6.85 -41.61 21.71
N GLN A 267 -6.50 -42.18 20.55
CA GLN A 267 -7.47 -42.54 19.52
C GLN A 267 -8.51 -43.54 20.05
N ARG A 268 -9.68 -43.56 19.40
CA ARG A 268 -10.78 -44.49 19.65
C ARG A 268 -10.86 -45.51 18.51
N PRO A 269 -10.52 -46.79 18.74
CA PRO A 269 -10.48 -47.77 17.66
C PRO A 269 -11.83 -47.92 16.96
N GLY A 270 -11.83 -47.84 15.63
CA GLY A 270 -13.05 -47.91 14.81
C GLY A 270 -13.78 -46.58 14.69
N VAL A 271 -13.22 -45.49 15.22
CA VAL A 271 -13.77 -44.15 15.13
C VAL A 271 -12.69 -43.24 14.56
N ARG A 272 -12.99 -42.64 13.41
CA ARG A 272 -12.11 -41.64 12.79
C ARG A 272 -12.02 -40.39 13.67
N ASP A 273 -10.99 -40.32 14.50
CA ASP A 273 -10.72 -39.17 15.34
C ASP A 273 -10.06 -38.06 14.51
N VAL A 274 -10.38 -36.80 14.86
CA VAL A 274 -9.68 -35.64 14.31
C VAL A 274 -8.81 -35.04 15.41
N TYR A 275 -7.52 -34.99 15.13
CA TYR A 275 -6.52 -34.32 15.95
C TYR A 275 -6.21 -32.96 15.32
N PHE A 276 -6.28 -31.90 16.12
CA PHE A 276 -6.19 -30.53 15.65
C PHE A 276 -4.98 -29.78 16.23
N LEU A 277 -4.19 -29.16 15.36
CA LEU A 277 -3.14 -28.21 15.76
C LEU A 277 -3.45 -26.84 15.18
N ALA A 278 -3.64 -25.83 16.02
CA ALA A 278 -3.74 -24.44 15.58
C ALA A 278 -2.51 -23.65 16.02
N VAL A 279 -1.96 -22.83 15.13
CA VAL A 279 -0.74 -22.07 15.36
C VAL A 279 -0.95 -20.63 14.92
N GLY A 280 -1.02 -19.72 15.89
CA GLY A 280 -1.02 -18.27 15.69
C GLY A 280 0.40 -17.76 15.79
N GLY A 281 1.02 -17.49 14.64
CA GLY A 281 2.46 -17.30 14.51
C GLY A 281 2.97 -15.96 14.98
N ASP A 282 2.54 -14.87 14.37
CA ASP A 282 3.03 -13.54 14.71
C ASP A 282 2.26 -12.98 15.93
N GLY A 283 3.01 -12.60 16.95
CA GLY A 283 2.50 -12.01 18.18
C GLY A 283 2.59 -10.49 18.21
N THR A 284 3.07 -9.83 17.15
CA THR A 284 3.07 -8.36 17.06
C THR A 284 1.69 -7.78 16.76
N GLU A 285 0.78 -8.60 16.25
CA GLU A 285 -0.60 -8.26 15.97
C GLU A 285 -1.57 -9.16 16.74
N GLY A 286 -2.69 -8.61 17.18
CA GLY A 286 -3.66 -9.33 18.00
C GLY A 286 -4.55 -10.32 17.23
N VAL A 287 -4.65 -10.17 15.90
CA VAL A 287 -5.60 -10.91 15.07
C VAL A 287 -5.34 -12.41 15.06
N PHE A 288 -4.08 -12.84 15.01
CA PHE A 288 -3.71 -14.24 14.82
C PHE A 288 -4.05 -15.10 16.04
N GLN A 289 -3.83 -14.56 17.25
CA GLN A 289 -4.23 -15.21 18.50
C GLN A 289 -5.77 -15.33 18.60
N ARG A 290 -6.51 -14.27 18.23
CA ARG A 290 -7.99 -14.30 18.22
C ARG A 290 -8.51 -15.31 17.22
N GLU A 291 -7.89 -15.39 16.04
CA GLU A 291 -8.27 -16.34 15.01
C GLU A 291 -8.09 -17.79 15.46
N VAL A 292 -6.98 -18.13 16.13
CA VAL A 292 -6.78 -19.48 16.69
C VAL A 292 -7.92 -19.91 17.61
N GLY A 293 -8.32 -19.03 18.54
CA GLY A 293 -9.44 -19.30 19.44
C GLY A 293 -10.77 -19.45 18.71
N TRP A 294 -11.02 -18.60 17.72
CA TRP A 294 -12.24 -18.63 16.92
C TRP A 294 -12.34 -19.88 16.04
N VAL A 295 -11.28 -20.24 15.31
CA VAL A 295 -11.22 -21.45 14.47
C VAL A 295 -11.38 -22.70 15.31
N SER A 296 -10.71 -22.78 16.46
CA SER A 296 -10.88 -23.89 17.42
C SER A 296 -12.34 -24.04 17.87
N SER A 297 -12.99 -22.93 18.26
CA SER A 297 -14.40 -22.94 18.66
C SER A 297 -15.32 -23.38 17.51
N ARG A 298 -15.06 -22.89 16.30
CA ARG A 298 -15.86 -23.17 15.12
C ARG A 298 -15.72 -24.63 14.69
N LEU A 299 -14.51 -25.17 14.61
CA LEU A 299 -14.30 -26.58 14.30
C LEU A 299 -14.86 -27.49 15.40
N SER A 300 -14.76 -27.11 16.66
CA SER A 300 -15.33 -27.89 17.77
C SER A 300 -16.87 -27.97 17.74
N SER A 301 -17.55 -27.09 17.00
CA SER A 301 -19.01 -27.17 16.82
C SER A 301 -19.44 -28.21 15.78
N VAL A 302 -18.52 -28.64 14.92
CA VAL A 302 -18.76 -29.66 13.90
C VAL A 302 -18.02 -30.96 14.19
N LEU A 303 -16.78 -30.92 14.68
CA LEU A 303 -15.92 -32.08 14.91
C LEU A 303 -15.73 -32.33 16.42
N ASP A 304 -15.56 -33.60 16.81
CA ASP A 304 -15.22 -33.97 18.19
C ASP A 304 -13.72 -33.75 18.50
N LEU A 305 -13.36 -32.50 18.82
CA LEU A 305 -11.99 -32.10 19.17
C LEU A 305 -11.71 -32.14 20.68
N LYS A 306 -12.62 -32.71 21.49
CA LYS A 306 -12.50 -32.68 22.95
C LYS A 306 -11.26 -33.45 23.41
N ARG A 307 -10.30 -32.73 24.01
CA ARG A 307 -8.98 -33.26 24.39
C ARG A 307 -8.18 -33.86 23.21
N ARG A 308 -8.40 -33.40 21.99
CA ARG A 308 -7.62 -33.79 20.79
C ARG A 308 -7.11 -32.58 20.02
N GLN A 309 -6.89 -31.48 20.72
CA GLN A 309 -6.40 -30.26 20.10
C GLN A 309 -5.28 -29.62 20.90
N ILE A 310 -4.32 -29.04 20.19
CA ILE A 310 -3.27 -28.18 20.72
C ILE A 310 -3.40 -26.83 20.05
N LEU A 311 -3.40 -25.77 20.86
CA LEU A 311 -3.41 -24.38 20.39
C LEU A 311 -2.10 -23.73 20.82
N LEU A 312 -1.35 -23.19 19.86
CA LEU A 312 -0.10 -22.46 20.07
C LEU A 312 -0.30 -21.03 19.59
N VAL A 313 0.08 -20.04 20.40
CA VAL A 313 -0.09 -18.62 20.05
C VAL A 313 1.08 -17.76 20.53
N ASN A 314 1.47 -16.81 19.69
CA ASN A 314 2.30 -15.68 20.09
C ASN A 314 1.45 -14.43 20.28
N GLY A 315 1.94 -13.52 21.12
CA GLY A 315 1.15 -12.36 21.56
C GLY A 315 0.00 -12.72 22.52
N GLY A 316 -0.69 -11.70 23.01
CA GLY A 316 -1.89 -11.88 23.82
C GLY A 316 -1.69 -12.44 25.22
N SER A 317 -2.47 -13.47 25.58
CA SER A 317 -2.48 -14.07 26.93
C SER A 317 -1.38 -15.13 27.11
N ASP A 318 -0.98 -15.34 28.37
CA ASP A 318 0.02 -16.36 28.77
C ASP A 318 -0.63 -17.72 29.12
N GLU A 319 -1.85 -17.95 28.66
CA GLU A 319 -2.61 -19.19 28.94
C GLU A 319 -2.20 -20.34 28.01
N LEU A 320 -1.89 -20.01 26.75
CA LEU A 320 -1.54 -20.97 25.72
C LEU A 320 -0.01 -21.01 25.48
N PRO A 321 0.57 -22.18 25.13
CA PRO A 321 1.97 -22.26 24.78
C PRO A 321 2.34 -21.35 23.59
N LEU A 322 3.56 -20.84 23.59
CA LEU A 322 4.14 -20.06 22.50
C LEU A 322 4.15 -20.88 21.21
N ALA A 323 3.86 -20.20 20.10
CA ALA A 323 4.06 -20.73 18.75
C ALA A 323 5.55 -20.58 18.39
N THR A 324 6.32 -21.65 18.58
CA THR A 324 7.73 -21.72 18.21
C THR A 324 7.92 -22.92 17.29
N ARG A 325 8.99 -22.92 16.49
CA ARG A 325 9.38 -24.13 15.72
C ARG A 325 9.43 -25.39 16.58
N THR A 326 9.97 -25.27 17.80
CA THR A 326 10.06 -26.39 18.74
C THR A 326 8.68 -26.85 19.19
N SER A 327 7.84 -25.95 19.71
CA SER A 327 6.50 -26.33 20.20
C SER A 327 5.61 -26.87 19.09
N VAL A 328 5.70 -26.35 17.86
CA VAL A 328 5.02 -26.92 16.67
C VAL A 328 5.47 -28.36 16.44
N ARG A 329 6.78 -28.62 16.35
CA ARG A 329 7.32 -29.96 16.11
C ARG A 329 6.97 -30.96 17.22
N GLU A 330 7.12 -30.56 18.49
CA GLU A 330 6.78 -31.42 19.63
C GLU A 330 5.26 -31.72 19.67
N SER A 331 4.43 -30.74 19.28
CA SER A 331 2.98 -30.92 19.16
C SER A 331 2.62 -31.91 18.07
N LEU A 332 3.23 -31.80 16.88
CA LEU A 332 3.02 -32.75 15.79
C LEU A 332 3.39 -34.17 16.21
N ASN A 333 4.56 -34.36 16.83
CA ASN A 333 5.01 -35.67 17.31
C ASN A 333 4.07 -36.26 18.39
N ALA A 334 3.59 -35.42 19.31
CA ALA A 334 2.70 -35.87 20.37
C ALA A 334 1.31 -36.27 19.87
N LEU A 335 0.77 -35.53 18.88
CA LEU A 335 -0.48 -35.90 18.22
C LEU A 335 -0.31 -37.21 17.44
N ASP A 336 0.71 -37.31 16.59
CA ASP A 336 1.00 -38.51 15.78
C ASP A 336 1.14 -39.78 16.63
N ALA A 337 1.78 -39.68 17.80
CA ALA A 337 1.96 -40.81 18.72
C ALA A 337 0.65 -41.34 19.35
N LEU A 338 -0.44 -40.56 19.32
CA LEU A 338 -1.73 -40.92 19.89
C LEU A 338 -2.74 -41.42 18.85
N MET A 339 -2.41 -41.26 17.57
CA MET A 339 -3.28 -41.53 16.42
C MET A 339 -3.14 -42.97 15.93
N ASP A 340 -4.20 -43.48 15.31
CA ASP A 340 -4.09 -44.60 14.37
C ASP A 340 -3.73 -44.04 12.98
N PRO A 341 -2.54 -44.39 12.43
CA PRO A 341 -2.05 -43.83 11.18
C PRO A 341 -2.95 -44.00 9.97
N ALA A 342 -3.80 -45.03 9.94
CA ALA A 342 -4.66 -45.35 8.81
C ALA A 342 -6.11 -44.87 9.02
N GLU A 343 -6.53 -44.67 10.27
CA GLU A 343 -7.92 -44.35 10.60
C GLU A 343 -8.16 -42.86 10.85
N ASP A 344 -7.19 -42.15 11.45
CA ASP A 344 -7.37 -40.80 12.00
C ASP A 344 -6.92 -39.67 11.05
N LEU A 345 -7.42 -38.45 11.33
CA LEU A 345 -7.08 -37.22 10.62
C LEU A 345 -6.21 -36.30 11.48
N LEU A 346 -5.10 -35.81 10.93
CA LEU A 346 -4.37 -34.66 11.47
C LEU A 346 -4.79 -33.39 10.72
N LEU A 347 -5.51 -32.49 11.38
CA LEU A 347 -5.90 -31.18 10.87
C LEU A 347 -4.98 -30.10 11.47
N ILE A 348 -4.41 -29.25 10.64
CA ILE A 348 -3.48 -28.20 11.04
C ILE A 348 -3.96 -26.87 10.47
N HIS A 349 -4.05 -25.84 11.33
CA HIS A 349 -4.34 -24.46 10.94
C HIS A 349 -3.19 -23.56 11.35
N PHE A 350 -2.42 -23.09 10.37
CA PHE A 350 -1.45 -22.03 10.55
C PHE A 350 -2.09 -20.68 10.20
N VAL A 351 -1.93 -19.69 11.08
CA VAL A 351 -2.30 -18.31 10.79
C VAL A 351 -1.20 -17.37 11.27
N SER A 352 -0.68 -16.54 10.37
CA SER A 352 0.38 -15.59 10.68
C SER A 352 0.59 -14.59 9.54
N HIS A 353 1.53 -13.67 9.72
CA HIS A 353 2.24 -13.05 8.60
C HIS A 353 3.06 -14.08 7.84
N GLY A 354 3.22 -13.83 6.54
CA GLY A 354 4.05 -14.62 5.65
C GLY A 354 5.13 -13.75 5.00
N ALA A 355 6.36 -14.25 4.99
CA ALA A 355 7.44 -13.63 4.24
C ALA A 355 7.31 -13.97 2.74
N VAL A 356 7.95 -13.16 1.89
CA VAL A 356 7.91 -13.33 0.41
C VAL A 356 8.38 -14.72 -0.04
N ASN A 357 9.24 -15.39 0.73
CA ASN A 357 9.68 -16.75 0.45
C ASN A 357 8.69 -17.85 0.90
N GLY A 358 7.52 -17.46 1.42
CA GLY A 358 6.49 -18.35 1.97
C GLY A 358 6.68 -18.74 3.44
N ASP A 359 7.75 -18.31 4.11
CA ASP A 359 7.97 -18.67 5.50
C ASP A 359 6.93 -18.02 6.42
N LEU A 360 6.44 -18.78 7.41
CA LEU A 360 5.53 -18.25 8.41
C LEU A 360 6.31 -17.52 9.50
N VAL A 361 5.94 -16.26 9.72
CA VAL A 361 6.51 -15.44 10.80
C VAL A 361 6.05 -16.02 12.14
N LEU A 362 6.98 -16.23 13.06
CA LEU A 362 6.69 -16.71 14.41
C LEU A 362 7.14 -15.71 15.48
N ASP A 363 7.36 -14.45 15.12
CA ASP A 363 7.85 -13.45 16.07
C ASP A 363 6.84 -13.14 17.17
N THR A 364 7.33 -12.61 18.29
CA THR A 364 6.47 -12.08 19.35
C THR A 364 7.04 -10.78 19.89
N HIS A 365 6.19 -9.97 20.54
CA HIS A 365 6.63 -8.76 21.22
C HIS A 365 7.80 -9.05 22.16
N ASN A 366 8.94 -8.38 21.92
CA ASN A 366 10.16 -8.44 22.75
C ASN A 366 10.93 -9.77 22.74
N LEU A 367 10.61 -10.70 21.85
CA LEU A 367 11.39 -11.91 21.64
C LEU A 367 11.35 -12.29 20.16
N ARG A 368 12.50 -12.19 19.50
CA ARG A 368 12.64 -12.64 18.12
C ARG A 368 12.74 -14.16 18.08
N LEU A 369 11.91 -14.79 17.26
CA LEU A 369 11.85 -16.24 17.08
C LEU A 369 12.19 -16.59 15.63
N ASN A 370 12.54 -17.85 15.39
CA ASN A 370 12.82 -18.31 14.03
C ASN A 370 11.49 -18.57 13.31
N ASN A 371 11.34 -18.02 12.10
CA ASN A 371 10.24 -18.33 11.21
C ASN A 371 10.16 -19.85 10.92
N LEU A 372 8.95 -20.33 10.64
CA LEU A 372 8.74 -21.70 10.19
C LEU A 372 8.87 -21.76 8.66
N ALA A 373 9.97 -22.36 8.19
CA ALA A 373 10.21 -22.51 6.78
C ALA A 373 9.32 -23.58 6.14
N VAL A 374 8.95 -23.38 4.88
CA VAL A 374 8.14 -24.32 4.10
C VAL A 374 8.77 -25.72 4.06
N ASP A 375 10.09 -25.78 3.85
CA ASP A 375 10.85 -27.04 3.79
C ASP A 375 10.89 -27.76 5.14
N ASP A 376 10.97 -27.02 6.26
CA ASP A 376 10.94 -27.62 7.59
C ASP A 376 9.59 -28.28 7.85
N ALA A 377 8.50 -27.58 7.56
CA ALA A 377 7.15 -28.12 7.70
C ALA A 377 6.93 -29.33 6.79
N LYS A 378 7.40 -29.29 5.54
CA LYS A 378 7.37 -30.43 4.62
C LYS A 378 8.08 -31.65 5.19
N ASN A 379 9.30 -31.46 5.69
CA ASN A 379 10.09 -32.54 6.25
C ASN A 379 9.40 -33.15 7.50
N TRP A 380 8.87 -32.31 8.39
CA TRP A 380 8.16 -32.79 9.58
C TRP A 380 6.90 -33.56 9.21
N LEU A 381 6.02 -33.00 8.37
CA LEU A 381 4.76 -33.63 7.98
C LEU A 381 4.94 -34.93 7.20
N ASN A 382 5.98 -35.02 6.37
CA ASN A 382 6.31 -36.26 5.65
C ASN A 382 6.95 -37.33 6.55
N SER A 383 7.45 -36.96 7.73
CA SER A 383 8.06 -37.89 8.69
C SER A 383 7.07 -38.50 9.69
N LEU A 384 5.85 -37.97 9.76
CA LEU A 384 4.80 -38.48 10.65
C LEU A 384 4.27 -39.84 10.17
N ALA A 385 3.82 -40.67 11.11
CA ALA A 385 3.19 -41.94 10.79
C ALA A 385 1.80 -41.74 10.19
N VAL A 386 1.03 -40.75 10.68
CA VAL A 386 -0.32 -40.44 10.19
C VAL A 386 -0.31 -40.12 8.70
N LYS A 387 -1.15 -40.87 7.98
CA LYS A 387 -1.31 -40.78 6.54
C LYS A 387 -2.13 -39.57 6.12
N HIS A 388 -3.28 -39.40 6.77
CA HIS A 388 -4.27 -38.43 6.37
C HIS A 388 -4.05 -37.10 7.08
N GLN A 389 -3.71 -36.09 6.28
CA GLN A 389 -3.32 -34.78 6.78
C GLN A 389 -4.10 -33.69 6.05
N TRP A 390 -4.58 -32.69 6.78
CA TRP A 390 -5.23 -31.52 6.22
C TRP A 390 -4.56 -30.28 6.79
N VAL A 391 -3.90 -29.52 5.93
CA VAL A 391 -3.13 -28.33 6.30
C VAL A 391 -3.82 -27.10 5.73
N VAL A 392 -4.10 -26.12 6.57
CA VAL A 392 -4.60 -24.81 6.19
C VAL A 392 -3.54 -23.79 6.58
N VAL A 393 -3.13 -22.96 5.62
CA VAL A 393 -2.11 -21.91 5.80
C VAL A 393 -2.72 -20.56 5.45
N SER A 394 -3.08 -19.79 6.47
CA SER A 394 -3.62 -18.43 6.34
C SER A 394 -2.51 -17.41 6.59
N ALA A 395 -1.80 -17.04 5.52
CA ALA A 395 -0.71 -16.07 5.54
C ALA A 395 -0.44 -15.48 4.15
N CYS A 396 0.24 -14.33 4.08
CA CYS A 396 0.76 -13.79 2.82
C CYS A 396 1.71 -14.80 2.15
N TYR A 397 1.74 -14.84 0.81
CA TYR A 397 2.62 -15.73 0.04
C TYR A 397 2.45 -17.24 0.35
N SER A 398 1.33 -17.63 0.99
CA SER A 398 1.11 -19.00 1.46
C SER A 398 0.96 -20.04 0.34
N GLY A 399 0.82 -19.60 -0.92
CA GLY A 399 0.83 -20.48 -2.10
C GLY A 399 2.07 -21.36 -2.20
N HIS A 400 3.21 -20.92 -1.64
CA HIS A 400 4.44 -21.72 -1.59
C HIS A 400 4.26 -23.06 -0.86
N TRP A 401 3.29 -23.15 0.06
CA TRP A 401 2.99 -24.36 0.82
C TRP A 401 2.21 -25.39 0.00
N VAL A 402 1.43 -24.95 -0.99
CA VAL A 402 0.50 -25.81 -1.74
C VAL A 402 1.26 -26.85 -2.54
N ASP A 403 2.16 -26.41 -3.42
CA ASP A 403 2.98 -27.32 -4.23
C ASP A 403 4.00 -28.09 -3.39
N ALA A 404 4.58 -27.44 -2.37
CA ALA A 404 5.58 -28.06 -1.51
C ALA A 404 5.02 -29.25 -0.71
N LEU A 405 3.76 -29.16 -0.27
CA LEU A 405 3.09 -30.17 0.55
C LEU A 405 2.14 -31.08 -0.22
N ALA A 406 1.88 -30.86 -1.51
CA ALA A 406 0.98 -31.70 -2.30
C ALA A 406 1.34 -33.20 -2.20
N ALA A 407 0.38 -34.03 -1.79
CA ALA A 407 0.55 -35.48 -1.66
C ALA A 407 -0.81 -36.20 -1.83
N PRO A 408 -0.82 -37.49 -2.22
CA PRO A 408 -2.07 -38.23 -2.46
C PRO A 408 -2.99 -38.33 -1.24
N GLU A 409 -2.42 -38.35 -0.03
CA GLU A 409 -3.13 -38.48 1.25
C GLU A 409 -3.23 -37.14 2.01
N ARG A 410 -2.94 -36.00 1.35
CA ARG A 410 -2.95 -34.67 1.98
C ARG A 410 -3.89 -33.68 1.29
N VAL A 411 -4.55 -32.86 2.09
CA VAL A 411 -5.19 -31.61 1.66
C VAL A 411 -4.38 -30.42 2.13
N VAL A 412 -4.16 -29.45 1.26
CA VAL A 412 -3.44 -28.21 1.56
C VAL A 412 -4.25 -27.05 1.02
N PHE A 413 -4.61 -26.11 1.88
CA PHE A 413 -5.26 -24.84 1.51
C PHE A 413 -4.36 -23.68 1.87
N SER A 414 -4.25 -22.70 0.98
CA SER A 414 -3.57 -21.42 1.24
C SER A 414 -4.53 -20.25 1.06
N SER A 415 -4.31 -19.19 1.84
CA SER A 415 -5.08 -17.94 1.72
C SER A 415 -4.63 -17.04 0.58
N ALA A 416 -3.45 -17.28 0.01
CA ALA A 416 -2.91 -16.48 -1.09
C ALA A 416 -2.10 -17.32 -2.11
N ALA A 417 -1.86 -16.72 -3.27
CA ALA A 417 -0.88 -17.17 -4.25
C ALA A 417 0.57 -16.94 -3.77
N THR A 418 1.55 -17.46 -4.51
CA THR A 418 2.98 -17.36 -4.18
C THR A 418 3.54 -15.94 -4.27
N ASP A 419 2.92 -15.08 -5.06
CA ASP A 419 3.37 -13.74 -5.42
C ASP A 419 2.47 -12.63 -4.85
N ARG A 420 1.54 -12.98 -3.95
CA ARG A 420 0.51 -12.07 -3.43
C ARG A 420 0.38 -12.12 -1.92
N THR A 421 -0.10 -11.02 -1.35
CA THR A 421 -0.47 -10.91 0.06
C THR A 421 -1.90 -11.43 0.29
N SER A 422 -2.26 -11.65 1.56
CA SER A 422 -3.63 -11.94 1.98
C SER A 422 -4.13 -10.87 2.95
N PHE A 423 -5.44 -10.65 3.00
CA PHE A 423 -6.03 -9.49 3.69
C PHE A 423 -6.81 -9.85 4.98
N GLY A 424 -7.12 -8.81 5.76
CA GLY A 424 -7.89 -8.92 7.00
C GLY A 424 -7.06 -9.23 8.25
N CYS A 425 -5.76 -8.94 8.23
CA CYS A 425 -4.85 -9.15 9.36
C CYS A 425 -4.64 -7.91 10.25
N GLY A 426 -5.44 -6.85 10.11
CA GLY A 426 -5.30 -5.66 10.95
C GLY A 426 -5.63 -5.90 12.43
N ASP A 427 -5.08 -5.07 13.33
CA ASP A 427 -5.25 -5.19 14.78
C ASP A 427 -6.71 -5.07 15.27
N ASP A 428 -7.57 -4.40 14.50
CA ASP A 428 -9.01 -4.28 14.78
C ASP A 428 -9.84 -5.43 14.18
N SER A 429 -9.21 -6.31 13.39
CA SER A 429 -9.88 -7.46 12.78
C SER A 429 -10.04 -8.61 13.76
N GLU A 430 -11.20 -9.26 13.80
CA GLU A 430 -11.38 -10.48 14.60
C GLU A 430 -10.60 -11.68 14.04
N ARG A 431 -10.37 -11.71 12.72
CA ARG A 431 -9.78 -12.81 11.95
C ARG A 431 -9.51 -12.37 10.50
N THR A 432 -8.64 -13.10 9.82
CA THR A 432 -8.37 -12.97 8.38
C THR A 432 -9.63 -13.21 7.53
N TRP A 433 -9.68 -12.59 6.36
CA TRP A 433 -10.81 -12.76 5.44
C TRP A 433 -10.94 -14.20 4.94
N PHE A 434 -9.80 -14.86 4.71
CA PHE A 434 -9.77 -16.26 4.30
C PHE A 434 -10.41 -17.17 5.36
N SER A 435 -10.04 -17.06 6.64
CA SER A 435 -10.63 -17.87 7.69
C SER A 435 -12.10 -17.54 7.93
N LYS A 436 -12.51 -16.27 7.81
CA LYS A 436 -13.92 -15.86 7.81
C LYS A 436 -14.71 -16.57 6.70
N ALA A 437 -14.15 -16.66 5.49
CA ALA A 437 -14.77 -17.32 4.35
C ALA A 437 -14.83 -18.85 4.50
N LEU A 438 -13.71 -19.46 4.90
CA LEU A 438 -13.54 -20.90 5.02
C LEU A 438 -14.40 -21.48 6.16
N TYR A 439 -14.27 -20.95 7.38
CA TYR A 439 -14.97 -21.49 8.54
C TYR A 439 -16.33 -20.83 8.82
N GLY A 440 -16.78 -19.94 7.93
CA GLY A 440 -18.04 -19.20 8.06
C GLY A 440 -19.32 -20.04 7.86
N GLU A 441 -20.36 -19.42 7.31
CA GLU A 441 -21.63 -20.08 7.01
C GLU A 441 -21.44 -21.10 5.87
N GLY A 442 -21.84 -22.36 6.10
CA GLY A 442 -21.70 -23.47 5.14
C GLY A 442 -20.60 -24.48 5.47
N MET A 443 -19.73 -24.22 6.46
CA MET A 443 -18.67 -25.16 6.88
C MET A 443 -19.22 -26.57 7.19
N SER A 444 -20.34 -26.67 7.91
CA SER A 444 -20.92 -27.97 8.29
C SER A 444 -21.29 -28.85 7.10
N ALA A 445 -21.63 -28.25 5.94
CA ALA A 445 -21.87 -28.98 4.70
C ALA A 445 -20.57 -29.19 3.90
N GLY A 446 -19.67 -28.20 3.93
CA GLY A 446 -18.41 -28.20 3.19
C GLY A 446 -17.36 -29.19 3.70
N VAL A 447 -17.27 -29.44 5.01
CA VAL A 447 -16.22 -30.31 5.58
C VAL A 447 -16.21 -31.72 4.96
N ASN A 448 -17.33 -32.21 4.43
CA ASN A 448 -17.41 -33.52 3.77
C ASN A 448 -16.87 -33.53 2.34
N ASP A 449 -16.78 -32.37 1.71
CA ASP A 449 -16.21 -32.17 0.37
C ASP A 449 -15.19 -31.03 0.42
N PRO A 450 -13.92 -31.34 0.75
CA PRO A 450 -12.84 -30.36 0.83
C PRO A 450 -12.71 -29.51 -0.44
N ASP A 451 -12.97 -30.11 -1.61
CA ASP A 451 -12.79 -29.43 -2.89
C ASP A 451 -13.85 -28.32 -3.07
N ALA A 452 -15.13 -28.69 -2.89
CA ALA A 452 -16.24 -27.75 -2.94
C ALA A 452 -16.17 -26.70 -1.82
N TRP A 453 -15.74 -27.10 -0.63
CA TRP A 453 -15.59 -26.21 0.52
C TRP A 453 -14.59 -25.10 0.25
N PHE A 454 -13.42 -25.45 -0.27
CA PHE A 454 -12.41 -24.47 -0.65
C PHE A 454 -12.89 -23.55 -1.77
N SER A 455 -13.50 -24.11 -2.82
CA SER A 455 -14.00 -23.30 -3.94
C SER A 455 -15.06 -22.28 -3.50
N ALA A 456 -15.93 -22.66 -2.55
CA ALA A 456 -16.89 -21.72 -1.95
C ALA A 456 -16.20 -20.64 -1.11
N ALA A 457 -15.13 -20.98 -0.37
CA ALA A 457 -14.35 -20.02 0.40
C ALA A 457 -13.59 -19.05 -0.52
N GLN A 458 -12.94 -19.54 -1.57
CA GLN A 458 -12.24 -18.74 -2.57
C GLN A 458 -13.19 -17.72 -3.22
N ALA A 459 -14.38 -18.16 -3.65
CA ALA A 459 -15.38 -17.25 -4.23
C ALA A 459 -15.88 -16.18 -3.24
N LYS A 460 -15.92 -16.48 -1.93
CA LYS A 460 -16.26 -15.48 -0.90
C LYS A 460 -15.13 -14.48 -0.69
N VAL A 461 -13.87 -14.94 -0.68
CA VAL A 461 -12.70 -14.05 -0.56
C VAL A 461 -12.66 -13.08 -1.73
N SER A 462 -12.78 -13.57 -2.97
CA SER A 462 -12.77 -12.70 -4.15
C SER A 462 -13.86 -11.64 -4.13
N ARG A 463 -15.07 -11.96 -3.62
CA ARG A 463 -16.13 -10.96 -3.43
C ARG A 463 -15.80 -9.94 -2.35
N MET A 464 -15.25 -10.36 -1.21
CA MET A 464 -14.85 -9.42 -0.15
C MET A 464 -13.75 -8.47 -0.63
N GLU A 465 -12.81 -8.95 -1.44
CA GLU A 465 -11.76 -8.11 -2.02
C GLU A 465 -12.32 -7.13 -3.07
N GLU A 466 -13.22 -7.60 -3.94
CA GLU A 466 -13.91 -6.75 -4.91
C GLU A 466 -14.76 -5.66 -4.25
N GLU A 467 -15.48 -6.00 -3.17
CA GLU A 467 -16.26 -5.04 -2.36
C GLU A 467 -15.38 -3.98 -1.66
N GLN A 468 -14.08 -4.23 -1.55
CA GLN A 468 -13.10 -3.30 -0.96
C GLN A 468 -12.31 -2.54 -2.02
N GLY A 469 -12.66 -2.69 -3.30
CA GLY A 469 -12.05 -1.96 -4.40
C GLY A 469 -10.79 -2.61 -4.99
N PHE A 470 -10.43 -3.83 -4.59
CA PHE A 470 -9.23 -4.50 -5.12
C PHE A 470 -9.46 -5.04 -6.54
N ASP A 471 -8.53 -4.68 -7.43
CA ASP A 471 -8.50 -5.19 -8.79
C ASP A 471 -8.09 -6.66 -8.85
N GLU A 472 -8.42 -7.34 -9.95
CA GLU A 472 -8.14 -8.77 -10.13
C GLU A 472 -6.64 -9.11 -9.93
N HIS A 473 -5.74 -8.19 -10.27
CA HIS A 473 -4.30 -8.36 -10.15
C HIS A 473 -3.75 -8.16 -8.73
N GLU A 474 -4.54 -7.59 -7.82
CA GLU A 474 -4.17 -7.34 -6.42
C GLU A 474 -4.77 -8.38 -5.46
N ARG A 475 -5.85 -9.05 -5.87
CA ARG A 475 -6.56 -10.08 -5.08
C ARG A 475 -5.64 -11.20 -4.61
N SER A 476 -5.88 -11.75 -3.42
CA SER A 476 -5.00 -12.74 -2.81
C SER A 476 -4.88 -14.06 -3.59
N LEU A 477 -5.91 -14.44 -4.36
CA LEU A 477 -6.00 -15.69 -5.13
C LEU A 477 -5.68 -16.94 -4.28
N PRO A 478 -6.53 -17.31 -3.29
CA PRO A 478 -6.34 -18.52 -2.50
C PRO A 478 -6.09 -19.77 -3.36
N GLN A 479 -5.19 -20.67 -2.96
CA GLN A 479 -4.86 -21.89 -3.71
C GLN A 479 -5.12 -23.18 -2.90
N LYS A 480 -5.27 -24.32 -3.58
CA LYS A 480 -5.46 -25.64 -2.94
C LYS A 480 -4.70 -26.75 -3.65
N ALA A 481 -4.34 -27.78 -2.89
CA ALA A 481 -3.97 -29.11 -3.38
C ALA A 481 -4.80 -30.15 -2.61
N VAL A 482 -5.54 -30.99 -3.33
CA VAL A 482 -6.44 -31.99 -2.74
C VAL A 482 -6.06 -33.38 -3.25
N GLY A 483 -5.48 -34.19 -2.37
CA GLY A 483 -5.06 -35.55 -2.70
C GLY A 483 -6.23 -36.49 -2.99
N HIS A 484 -6.16 -37.21 -4.11
CA HIS A 484 -7.22 -38.15 -4.51
C HIS A 484 -7.41 -39.31 -3.52
N SER A 485 -6.33 -39.80 -2.88
CA SER A 485 -6.43 -40.88 -1.89
C SER A 485 -7.08 -40.37 -0.60
N PHE A 486 -6.75 -39.14 -0.19
CA PHE A 486 -7.42 -38.47 0.92
C PHE A 486 -8.92 -38.34 0.67
N LEU A 487 -9.34 -37.83 -0.49
CA LEU A 487 -10.77 -37.65 -0.80
C LEU A 487 -11.54 -38.97 -0.72
N GLY A 488 -11.02 -40.02 -1.35
CA GLY A 488 -11.65 -41.34 -1.32
C GLY A 488 -11.78 -41.89 0.11
N TRP A 489 -10.74 -41.72 0.93
CA TRP A 489 -10.79 -42.11 2.34
C TRP A 489 -11.77 -41.26 3.14
N TRP A 490 -11.76 -39.93 2.99
CA TRP A 490 -12.59 -39.01 3.77
C TRP A 490 -14.08 -39.20 3.47
N GLN A 491 -14.43 -39.36 2.19
CA GLN A 491 -15.81 -39.55 1.72
C GLN A 491 -16.34 -40.97 1.94
N SER A 492 -15.49 -41.95 2.28
CA SER A 492 -15.93 -43.33 2.58
C SER A 492 -16.73 -43.47 3.87
N LEU A 493 -16.83 -42.41 4.69
CA LEU A 493 -17.63 -42.40 5.91
C LEU A 493 -19.12 -42.19 5.60
N GLU A 494 -19.96 -43.17 5.93
CA GLU A 494 -21.42 -43.00 5.92
C GLU A 494 -21.91 -41.98 6.98
N THR A 495 -21.07 -41.65 7.97
CA THR A 495 -21.30 -40.53 8.88
C THR A 495 -19.93 -40.05 9.39
N PRO A 496 -19.51 -38.81 9.14
CA PRO A 496 -18.28 -38.32 9.72
C PRO A 496 -18.40 -38.23 11.24
N ALA A 497 -17.28 -38.04 11.93
CA ALA A 497 -17.22 -37.69 13.36
C ALA A 497 -17.81 -36.28 13.62
N LEU A 498 -18.96 -35.99 13.00
CA LEU A 498 -19.79 -34.83 13.21
C LEU A 498 -20.61 -35.06 14.48
N HIS A 499 -20.76 -34.02 15.30
CA HIS A 499 -21.77 -34.02 16.35
C HIS A 499 -23.13 -34.39 15.74
N LYS A 500 -23.71 -35.53 16.14
CA LYS A 500 -25.16 -35.69 16.00
C LYS A 500 -25.79 -34.72 17.01
N PRO A 501 -26.71 -33.84 16.59
CA PRO A 501 -27.33 -32.85 17.46
C PRO A 501 -28.04 -33.47 18.65
#